data_AF-A0A2E2D2P4-F1
#
_entry.id   AF-A0A2E2D2P4-F1
#
_cell.length_a   1.000
_cell.length_b   1.000
_cell.length_c   1.000
_cell.angle_alpha   90.00
_cell.angle_beta   90.00
_cell.angle_gamma   90.00
#
_symmetry.space_group_name_H-M   'P 1'
#
loop_
_entity.id
_entity.type
_entity.pdbx_description
1 polymer ?
#
loop_
_entity_poly.entity_id
_entity_poly.type
_entity_poly.pdbx_seq_one_letter_code
_entity_poly.pdbx_strand_id
1 'polypeptide(L)'
;MLNNIAQLELPTYMGERFDKLPDDLFIPPNALEVCLETFSGPLDLLLYLIKKENINILDLDISKITDQYLEYIEMMDALKFELAADYLVMAATLAEIKSRLMLPKDSFEEEDEDPRASLIKRLQEYQRFKTVSEKIAILPMVDRDIFVASAQKPEYKEEKKPEINVTSLELFETIKEIISRPNYKTNHLIDFEELSTQERIQILLKFLEKQNIVTFSKILKKNEGKKGVVVSLLASLELAKDGYLELIQNKSDELYLKSKGI
;
A
#
# COMPACT_ATOMS: atom_id res chain seq x y z
N MET A 1 -3.03 17.87 10.07
CA MET A 1 -2.76 19.11 10.83
C MET A 1 -2.19 18.66 12.16
N LEU A 2 -0.94 18.85 12.57
CA LEU A 2 0.23 19.60 12.10
C LEU A 2 1.47 18.88 12.66
N ASN A 3 2.58 18.98 11.93
CA ASN A 3 3.89 18.39 12.22
C ASN A 3 4.42 18.77 13.61
N ASN A 4 4.97 17.78 14.33
CA ASN A 4 5.92 18.04 15.41
C ASN A 4 7.32 17.68 14.91
N ILE A 5 7.97 18.66 14.28
CA ILE A 5 9.34 18.56 13.79
C ILE A 5 10.24 18.43 15.02
N ALA A 6 10.98 17.32 15.10
CA ALA A 6 12.05 17.15 16.08
C ALA A 6 12.95 18.39 16.05
N GLN A 7 13.00 19.11 17.17
CA GLN A 7 13.93 20.22 17.35
C GLN A 7 15.34 19.65 17.16
N LEU A 8 15.97 19.99 16.04
CA LEU A 8 17.39 19.74 15.80
C LEU A 8 18.16 20.56 16.82
N GLU A 9 18.66 19.90 17.86
CA GLU A 9 19.60 20.53 18.79
C GLU A 9 20.91 20.80 18.05
N LEU A 10 21.16 22.07 17.72
CA LEU A 10 22.40 22.49 17.06
C LEU A 10 23.58 22.36 18.04
N PRO A 11 24.75 21.89 17.57
CA PRO A 11 25.92 21.70 18.42
C PRO A 11 26.43 23.04 18.98
N THR A 12 26.97 22.98 20.20
CA THR A 12 27.57 24.15 20.87
C THR A 12 29.04 24.25 20.44
N TYR A 13 29.48 25.39 19.91
CA TYR A 13 30.89 25.65 19.57
C TYR A 13 31.43 26.74 20.51
N MET A 14 32.55 26.47 21.20
CA MET A 14 33.18 27.38 22.17
C MET A 14 32.24 27.94 23.27
N GLY A 15 31.15 27.23 23.60
CA GLY A 15 30.24 27.60 24.69
C GLY A 15 29.09 28.53 24.31
N GLU A 16 28.97 28.95 23.05
CA GLU A 16 27.83 29.72 22.55
C GLU A 16 26.88 28.83 21.73
N ARG A 17 25.57 29.00 21.95
CA ARG A 17 24.51 28.22 21.32
C ARG A 17 24.03 28.96 20.07
N PHE A 18 24.16 28.34 18.90
CA PHE A 18 23.69 28.94 17.64
C PHE A 18 22.19 28.70 17.48
N ASP A 19 21.40 29.79 17.38
CA ASP A 19 19.94 29.73 17.21
C ASP A 19 19.50 29.54 15.74
N LYS A 20 20.43 29.72 14.79
CA LYS A 20 20.22 29.51 13.33
C LYS A 20 21.51 28.99 12.70
N LEU A 21 21.40 28.08 11.73
CA LEU A 21 22.52 27.80 10.82
C LEU A 21 22.84 29.08 10.03
N PRO A 22 24.12 29.50 9.95
CA PRO A 22 24.53 30.53 9.01
C PRO A 22 24.29 30.06 7.57
N ASP A 23 23.74 30.93 6.71
CA ASP A 23 23.45 30.60 5.31
C ASP A 23 24.71 30.32 4.49
N ASP A 24 25.85 30.86 4.93
CA ASP A 24 27.18 30.51 4.44
C ASP A 24 27.86 29.59 5.43
N LEU A 25 28.15 28.35 4.99
CA LEU A 25 28.98 27.39 5.70
C LEU A 25 30.43 27.90 5.74
N PHE A 26 30.70 28.96 6.50
CA PHE A 26 32.04 29.47 6.71
C PHE A 26 32.78 28.50 7.63
N ILE A 27 33.56 27.61 7.01
CA ILE A 27 34.49 26.74 7.73
C ILE A 27 35.75 27.57 8.01
N PRO A 28 36.08 27.85 9.29
CA PRO A 28 37.25 28.65 9.63
C PRO A 28 38.56 27.96 9.17
N PRO A 29 39.60 28.74 8.84
CA PRO A 29 40.83 28.23 8.22
C PRO A 29 41.59 27.21 9.08
N ASN A 30 41.38 27.19 10.40
CA ASN A 30 42.03 26.22 11.29
C ASN A 30 41.25 24.89 11.42
N ALA A 31 40.05 24.77 10.84
CA ALA A 31 39.36 23.48 10.70
C ALA A 31 39.86 22.67 9.48
N LEU A 32 40.84 23.20 8.73
CA LEU A 32 41.54 22.53 7.63
C LEU A 32 42.70 21.62 8.10
N GLU A 33 42.83 21.35 9.40
CA GLU A 33 43.81 20.40 9.93
C GLU A 33 43.45 18.93 9.62
N VAL A 34 42.41 18.67 8.81
CA VAL A 34 41.84 17.34 8.63
C VAL A 34 42.15 16.77 7.25
N CYS A 35 43.28 16.05 7.23
CA CYS A 35 43.54 14.80 6.51
C CYS A 35 43.54 14.81 4.97
N LEU A 36 44.74 14.65 4.39
CA LEU A 36 44.90 14.04 3.06
C LEU A 36 44.28 12.64 2.93
N GLU A 37 43.84 11.99 4.01
CA GLU A 37 43.05 10.75 3.94
C GLU A 37 41.73 10.94 3.17
N THR A 38 41.29 12.18 2.94
CA THR A 38 40.09 12.51 2.16
C THR A 38 40.32 12.55 0.64
N PHE A 39 41.56 12.77 0.18
CA PHE A 39 41.83 12.96 -1.25
C PHE A 39 42.28 11.66 -1.91
N SER A 40 41.72 11.39 -3.09
CA SER A 40 42.05 10.19 -3.88
C SER A 40 43.29 10.36 -4.79
N GLY A 41 44.27 11.16 -4.35
CA GLY A 41 45.54 11.39 -5.04
C GLY A 41 45.85 12.86 -5.40
N PRO A 42 47.02 13.13 -6.02
CA PRO A 42 47.50 14.50 -6.26
C PRO A 42 46.68 15.30 -7.26
N LEU A 43 46.09 14.65 -8.27
CA LEU A 43 45.20 15.30 -9.23
C LEU A 43 43.91 15.79 -8.56
N ASP A 44 43.44 15.07 -7.54
CA ASP A 44 42.23 15.46 -6.82
C ASP A 44 42.45 16.69 -5.95
N LEU A 45 43.60 16.73 -5.27
CA LEU A 45 44.04 17.89 -4.53
C LEU A 45 44.17 19.12 -5.45
N LEU A 46 44.78 18.95 -6.63
CA LEU A 46 44.87 20.03 -7.61
C LEU A 46 43.50 20.54 -8.08
N LEU A 47 42.57 19.63 -8.40
CA LEU A 47 41.21 20.04 -8.78
C LEU A 47 40.50 20.79 -7.64
N TYR A 48 40.73 20.39 -6.39
CA TYR A 48 40.20 21.09 -5.22
C TYR A 48 40.76 22.52 -5.13
N LEU A 49 42.08 22.70 -5.24
CA LEU A 49 42.73 24.02 -5.22
C LEU A 49 42.21 24.92 -6.36
N ILE A 50 42.08 24.37 -7.57
CA ILE A 50 41.53 25.10 -8.73
C ILE A 50 40.11 25.59 -8.48
N LYS A 51 39.25 24.71 -7.93
CA LYS A 51 37.86 25.05 -7.59
C LYS A 51 37.80 26.10 -6.50
N LYS A 52 38.66 26.02 -5.48
CA LYS A 52 38.71 26.97 -4.35
C LYS A 52 39.01 28.39 -4.83
N GLU A 53 39.90 28.54 -5.80
CA GLU A 53 40.27 29.83 -6.38
C GLU A 53 39.31 30.32 -7.49
N ASN A 54 38.24 29.56 -7.80
CA ASN A 54 37.33 29.81 -8.93
C ASN A 54 38.06 30.00 -10.28
N ILE A 55 39.17 29.28 -10.49
CA ILE A 55 39.98 29.36 -11.71
C ILE A 55 39.46 28.36 -12.75
N ASN A 56 39.42 28.76 -14.01
CA ASN A 56 39.19 27.83 -15.11
C ASN A 56 40.43 26.97 -15.34
N ILE A 57 40.25 25.64 -15.46
CA ILE A 57 41.35 24.69 -15.69
C ILE A 57 42.16 25.03 -16.94
N LEU A 58 41.53 25.65 -17.95
CA LEU A 58 42.20 26.08 -19.18
C LEU A 58 43.09 27.32 -18.99
N ASP A 59 42.79 28.15 -18.00
CA ASP A 59 43.46 29.44 -17.75
C ASP A 59 44.34 29.38 -16.50
N LEU A 60 44.97 28.22 -16.29
CA LEU A 60 45.68 27.91 -15.05
C LEU A 60 46.96 28.72 -14.88
N ASP A 61 47.03 29.51 -13.80
CA ASP A 61 48.28 30.09 -13.31
C ASP A 61 49.06 29.03 -12.51
N ILE A 62 49.91 28.29 -13.22
CA ILE A 62 50.74 27.21 -12.64
C ILE A 62 51.58 27.73 -11.48
N SER A 63 52.07 28.96 -11.54
CA SER A 63 52.95 29.47 -10.49
C SER A 63 52.22 29.50 -9.15
N LYS A 64 51.01 30.09 -9.13
CA LYS A 64 50.18 30.19 -7.93
C LYS A 64 49.72 28.83 -7.43
N ILE A 65 49.27 27.96 -8.33
CA ILE A 65 48.80 26.62 -7.97
C ILE A 65 49.94 25.78 -7.38
N THR A 66 51.14 25.90 -7.94
CA THR A 66 52.33 25.18 -7.43
C THR A 66 52.66 25.62 -6.00
N ASP A 67 52.61 26.93 -5.73
CA ASP A 67 52.91 27.45 -4.39
C ASP A 67 51.88 26.97 -3.37
N GLN A 68 50.58 27.00 -3.71
CA GLN A 68 49.51 26.48 -2.86
C GLN A 68 49.62 24.96 -2.64
N TYR A 69 49.99 24.22 -3.69
CA TYR A 69 50.17 22.77 -3.60
C TYR A 69 51.31 22.39 -2.66
N LEU A 70 52.43 23.11 -2.74
CA LEU A 70 53.58 22.91 -1.85
C LEU A 70 53.24 23.30 -0.41
N GLU A 71 52.58 24.45 -0.20
CA GLU A 71 52.12 24.88 1.13
C GLU A 71 51.22 23.80 1.77
N TYR A 72 50.30 23.23 0.99
CA TYR A 72 49.41 22.17 1.47
C TYR A 72 50.18 20.89 1.84
N ILE A 73 51.19 20.51 1.05
CA ILE A 73 52.04 19.35 1.36
C ILE A 73 52.91 19.61 2.59
N GLU A 74 53.43 20.82 2.76
CA GLU A 74 54.28 21.20 3.91
C GLU A 74 53.49 21.23 5.22
N MET A 75 52.21 21.58 5.18
CA MET A 75 51.30 21.49 6.33
C MET A 75 51.00 20.05 6.75
N MET A 76 51.38 19.05 5.96
CA MET A 76 51.21 17.66 6.33
C MET A 76 52.28 17.16 7.30
N ASP A 77 51.83 16.41 8.30
CA ASP A 77 52.70 15.79 9.29
C ASP A 77 53.70 14.81 8.64
N ALA A 78 54.98 14.96 8.97
CA ALA A 78 56.11 14.20 8.39
C ALA A 78 55.98 12.67 8.57
N LEU A 79 55.14 12.24 9.52
CA LEU A 79 54.88 10.85 9.86
C LEU A 79 53.88 10.14 8.93
N LYS A 80 53.12 10.86 8.09
CA LYS A 80 52.15 10.27 7.14
C LYS A 80 52.71 10.05 5.72
N PHE A 81 54.03 10.18 5.54
CA PHE A 81 54.70 10.16 4.23
C PHE A 81 54.79 8.80 3.52
N GLU A 82 54.46 7.69 4.17
CA GLU A 82 54.52 6.36 3.53
C GLU A 82 53.58 6.22 2.31
N LEU A 83 52.58 7.12 2.18
CA LEU A 83 51.66 7.21 1.04
C LEU A 83 51.95 8.38 0.07
N ALA A 84 53.04 9.14 0.27
CA ALA A 84 53.27 10.45 -0.36
C ALA A 84 54.04 10.44 -1.70
N ALA A 85 54.40 9.26 -2.23
CA ALA A 85 55.21 9.16 -3.45
C ALA A 85 54.57 9.90 -4.64
N ASP A 86 53.27 9.69 -4.88
CA ASP A 86 52.56 10.33 -5.99
C ASP A 86 52.45 11.85 -5.82
N TYR A 87 52.36 12.33 -4.57
CA TYR A 87 52.31 13.76 -4.26
C TYR A 87 53.66 14.43 -4.48
N LEU A 88 54.76 13.78 -4.09
CA LEU A 88 56.11 14.27 -4.35
C LEU A 88 56.46 14.27 -5.84
N VAL A 89 56.04 13.24 -6.58
CA VAL A 89 56.19 13.21 -8.04
C VAL A 89 55.42 14.36 -8.69
N MET A 90 54.21 14.65 -8.22
CA MET A 90 53.44 15.79 -8.73
C MET A 90 54.09 17.13 -8.35
N ALA A 91 54.60 17.28 -7.13
CA ALA A 91 55.34 18.48 -6.70
C ALA A 91 56.55 18.74 -7.62
N ALA A 92 57.33 17.71 -7.91
CA ALA A 92 58.45 17.79 -8.85
C ALA A 92 57.99 18.15 -10.27
N THR A 93 56.88 17.57 -10.73
CA THR A 93 56.30 17.87 -12.05
C THR A 93 55.84 19.33 -12.13
N LEU A 94 55.19 19.86 -11.10
CA LEU A 94 54.75 21.25 -11.05
C LEU A 94 55.95 22.21 -11.01
N ALA A 95 56.99 21.88 -10.24
CA ALA A 95 58.23 22.66 -10.19
C ALA A 95 58.94 22.69 -11.55
N GLU A 96 58.99 21.55 -12.26
CA GLU A 96 59.51 21.47 -13.63
C GLU A 96 58.73 22.39 -14.59
N ILE A 97 57.40 22.30 -14.58
CA ILE A 97 56.53 23.12 -15.43
C ILE A 97 56.70 24.61 -15.08
N LYS A 98 56.73 24.97 -13.79
CA LYS A 98 56.95 26.34 -13.31
C LYS A 98 58.30 26.88 -13.79
N SER A 99 59.37 26.09 -13.68
CA SER A 99 60.71 26.46 -14.14
C SER A 99 60.73 26.72 -15.65
N ARG A 100 60.20 25.78 -16.46
CA ARG A 100 60.16 25.91 -17.93
C ARG A 100 59.34 27.13 -18.39
N LEU A 101 58.25 27.45 -17.69
CA LEU A 101 57.44 28.64 -17.99
C LEU A 101 58.14 29.96 -17.68
N MET A 102 59.09 29.96 -16.73
CA MET A 102 59.83 31.15 -16.29
C MET A 102 61.10 31.38 -17.10
N LEU A 103 61.57 30.38 -17.85
CA LEU A 103 62.77 30.49 -18.67
C LEU A 103 62.50 31.33 -19.95
N PRO A 104 63.44 32.20 -20.36
CA PRO A 104 63.35 32.89 -21.64
C PRO A 104 63.35 31.86 -22.78
N LYS A 105 62.42 31.98 -23.73
CA LYS A 105 62.44 31.18 -24.95
C LYS A 105 63.48 31.73 -25.92
N ASP A 106 64.43 30.90 -26.36
CA ASP A 106 65.33 31.27 -27.44
C ASP A 106 64.53 31.35 -28.76
N SER A 107 64.72 32.43 -29.50
CA SER A 107 63.89 32.80 -30.66
C SER A 107 63.97 31.85 -31.87
N PHE A 108 64.68 30.72 -31.76
CA PHE A 108 65.02 29.84 -32.87
C PHE A 108 64.56 28.38 -32.70
N GLU A 109 63.90 28.03 -31.60
CA GLU A 109 63.32 26.69 -31.42
C GLU A 109 61.86 26.68 -31.88
N GLU A 110 61.50 25.66 -32.67
CA GLU A 110 60.14 25.41 -33.18
C GLU A 110 59.10 25.38 -32.05
N GLU A 111 57.83 25.58 -32.40
CA GLU A 111 56.66 25.64 -31.49
C GLU A 111 56.68 24.55 -30.40
N ASP A 112 57.34 24.83 -29.28
CA ASP A 112 57.24 24.01 -28.08
C ASP A 112 55.77 23.95 -27.65
N GLU A 113 55.24 22.73 -27.54
CA GLU A 113 53.94 22.49 -26.91
C GLU A 113 53.89 23.21 -25.56
N ASP A 114 52.74 23.80 -25.21
CA ASP A 114 52.56 24.42 -23.90
C ASP A 114 52.94 23.39 -22.82
N PRO A 115 53.96 23.67 -21.97
CA PRO A 115 54.44 22.68 -21.01
C PRO A 115 53.38 22.26 -19.99
N ARG A 116 52.26 23.00 -19.92
CA ARG A 116 51.09 22.69 -19.09
C ARG A 116 50.13 21.71 -19.74
N ALA A 117 50.18 21.52 -21.06
CA ALA A 117 49.17 20.81 -21.83
C ALA A 117 48.91 19.38 -21.32
N SER A 118 49.99 18.65 -21.01
CA SER A 118 49.90 17.30 -20.45
C SER A 118 49.18 17.27 -19.10
N LEU A 119 49.47 18.23 -18.21
CA LEU A 119 48.83 18.34 -16.91
C LEU A 119 47.35 18.71 -17.03
N ILE A 120 47.03 19.71 -17.86
CA ILE A 120 45.64 20.15 -18.11
C ILE A 120 44.81 18.97 -18.63
N LYS A 121 45.34 18.21 -19.60
CA LYS A 121 44.67 17.03 -20.15
C LYS A 121 44.38 15.99 -19.06
N ARG A 122 45.36 15.67 -18.21
CA ARG A 122 45.18 14.73 -17.08
C ARG A 122 44.14 15.22 -16.08
N LEU A 123 44.14 16.52 -15.75
CA LEU A 123 43.14 17.12 -14.85
C LEU A 123 41.73 17.03 -15.43
N GLN A 124 41.55 17.32 -16.73
CA GLN A 124 40.26 17.20 -17.41
C GLN A 124 39.76 15.75 -17.45
N GLU A 125 40.64 14.79 -17.78
CA GLU A 125 40.32 13.37 -17.80
C GLU A 125 39.88 12.90 -16.40
N TYR A 126 40.67 13.23 -15.38
CA TYR A 126 40.36 12.89 -14.00
C TYR A 126 39.05 13.54 -13.54
N GLN A 127 38.82 14.82 -13.82
CA GLN A 127 37.56 15.51 -13.49
C GLN A 127 36.36 14.84 -14.15
N ARG A 128 36.50 14.42 -15.41
CA ARG A 128 35.43 13.71 -16.14
C ARG A 128 35.09 12.41 -15.44
N PHE A 129 36.09 11.60 -15.10
CA PHE A 129 35.85 10.33 -14.40
C PHE A 129 35.31 10.54 -12.99
N LYS A 130 35.84 11.50 -12.22
CA LYS A 130 35.33 11.86 -10.89
C LYS A 130 33.85 12.21 -10.94
N THR A 131 33.46 13.07 -11.89
CA THR A 131 32.04 13.48 -12.06
C THR A 131 31.15 12.29 -12.40
N VAL A 132 31.60 11.37 -13.25
CA VAL A 132 30.84 10.16 -13.59
C VAL A 132 30.74 9.22 -12.40
N SER A 133 31.81 9.02 -11.65
CA SER A 133 31.83 8.20 -10.43
C SER A 133 30.86 8.74 -9.38
N GLU A 134 30.84 10.06 -9.15
CA GLU A 134 29.88 10.71 -8.26
C GLU A 134 28.43 10.49 -8.71
N LYS A 135 28.16 10.59 -10.02
CA LYS A 135 26.83 10.29 -10.59
C LYS A 135 26.44 8.82 -10.45
N ILE A 136 27.38 7.90 -10.56
CA ILE A 136 27.14 6.47 -10.38
C ILE A 136 26.88 6.15 -8.90
N ALA A 137 27.62 6.80 -7.99
CA ALA A 137 27.51 6.56 -6.56
C ALA A 137 26.10 6.85 -5.99
N ILE A 138 25.36 7.78 -6.61
CA ILE A 138 23.99 8.12 -6.22
C ILE A 138 22.92 7.23 -6.88
N LEU A 139 23.30 6.34 -7.81
CA LEU A 139 22.32 5.46 -8.44
C LEU A 139 21.79 4.43 -7.43
N PRO A 140 20.50 4.07 -7.51
CA PRO A 140 19.94 3.05 -6.65
C PRO A 140 20.58 1.70 -6.95
N MET A 141 21.00 1.00 -5.90
CA MET A 141 21.65 -0.30 -6.02
C MET A 141 20.64 -1.42 -5.81
N VAL A 142 20.72 -2.45 -6.64
CA VAL A 142 20.00 -3.71 -6.42
C VAL A 142 20.51 -4.35 -5.12
N ASP A 143 19.62 -4.98 -4.36
CA ASP A 143 19.87 -5.58 -3.05
C ASP A 143 20.22 -4.60 -1.91
N ARG A 144 20.19 -3.28 -2.18
CA ARG A 144 20.25 -2.21 -1.18
C ARG A 144 19.00 -1.34 -1.20
N ASP A 145 18.71 -0.77 -2.36
CA ASP A 145 17.61 0.18 -2.57
C ASP A 145 16.46 -0.45 -3.37
N ILE A 146 16.77 -1.42 -4.24
CA ILE A 146 15.79 -2.12 -5.09
C ILE A 146 15.96 -3.63 -4.93
N PHE A 147 14.88 -4.33 -4.61
CA PHE A 147 14.86 -5.79 -4.58
C PHE A 147 14.18 -6.33 -5.82
N VAL A 148 14.85 -7.23 -6.56
CA VAL A 148 14.28 -7.84 -7.75
C VAL A 148 13.29 -8.92 -7.33
N ALA A 149 12.01 -8.69 -7.61
CA ALA A 149 10.99 -9.71 -7.41
C ALA A 149 11.21 -10.86 -8.40
N SER A 150 11.26 -12.08 -7.90
CA SER A 150 11.14 -13.29 -8.72
C SER A 150 9.98 -14.13 -8.23
N ALA A 151 9.20 -14.65 -9.17
CA ALA A 151 8.11 -15.56 -8.89
C ALA A 151 8.22 -16.74 -9.84
N GLN A 152 8.27 -17.95 -9.28
CA GLN A 152 8.17 -19.18 -10.04
C GLN A 152 6.70 -19.60 -10.08
N LYS A 153 6.22 -20.04 -11.25
CA LYS A 153 4.90 -20.69 -11.34
C LYS A 153 4.91 -21.92 -10.42
N PRO A 154 3.88 -22.13 -9.59
CA PRO A 154 3.81 -23.35 -8.78
C PRO A 154 3.88 -24.58 -9.68
N GLU A 155 4.58 -25.62 -9.24
CA GLU A 155 4.60 -26.91 -9.92
C GLU A 155 3.20 -27.51 -9.84
N TYR A 156 2.47 -27.45 -10.95
CA TYR A 156 1.26 -28.25 -11.11
C TYR A 156 1.72 -29.68 -11.41
N LYS A 157 1.57 -30.57 -10.43
CA LYS A 157 1.56 -31.99 -10.74
C LYS A 157 0.35 -32.20 -11.64
N GLU A 158 0.59 -32.53 -12.91
CA GLU A 158 -0.45 -33.11 -13.75
C GLU A 158 -0.85 -34.44 -13.10
N GLU A 159 -1.85 -34.39 -12.22
CA GLU A 159 -2.54 -35.60 -11.83
C GLU A 159 -3.12 -36.17 -13.12
N LYS A 160 -2.52 -37.28 -13.60
CA LYS A 160 -3.11 -38.08 -14.66
C LYS A 160 -4.53 -38.39 -14.21
N LYS A 161 -5.51 -37.72 -14.82
CA LYS A 161 -6.92 -38.03 -14.59
C LYS A 161 -7.05 -39.53 -14.87
N PRO A 162 -7.63 -40.33 -13.94
CA PRO A 162 -7.85 -41.73 -14.22
C PRO A 162 -8.64 -41.82 -15.54
N GLU A 163 -8.23 -42.70 -16.45
CA GLU A 163 -9.01 -42.98 -17.64
C GLU A 163 -10.33 -43.60 -17.18
N ILE A 164 -11.37 -42.78 -17.12
CA ILE A 164 -12.70 -43.23 -16.74
C ILE A 164 -13.32 -43.86 -17.99
N ASN A 165 -13.24 -45.17 -18.08
CA ASN A 165 -13.93 -45.94 -19.12
C ASN A 165 -15.39 -46.12 -18.71
N VAL A 166 -16.23 -45.12 -19.02
CA VAL A 166 -17.69 -45.24 -18.86
C VAL A 166 -18.28 -45.83 -20.12
N THR A 167 -19.06 -46.89 -19.98
CA THR A 167 -19.77 -47.50 -21.11
C THR A 167 -21.10 -46.78 -21.36
N SER A 168 -21.58 -46.76 -22.62
CA SER A 168 -22.88 -46.18 -22.98
C SER A 168 -24.05 -46.78 -22.20
N LEU A 169 -23.95 -48.05 -21.81
CA LEU A 169 -24.94 -48.75 -20.98
C LEU A 169 -24.97 -48.21 -19.54
N GLU A 170 -23.82 -47.93 -18.92
CA GLU A 170 -23.74 -47.38 -17.56
C GLU A 170 -24.33 -45.97 -17.50
N LEU A 171 -24.09 -45.17 -18.54
CA LEU A 171 -24.73 -43.86 -18.71
C LEU A 171 -26.25 -43.99 -18.83
N PHE A 172 -26.73 -44.95 -19.63
CA PHE A 172 -28.16 -45.19 -19.80
C PHE A 172 -28.83 -45.63 -18.49
N GLU A 173 -28.21 -46.55 -17.75
CA GLU A 173 -28.71 -46.99 -16.44
C GLU A 173 -28.75 -45.86 -15.41
N THR A 174 -27.70 -45.03 -15.37
CA THR A 174 -27.64 -43.87 -14.47
C THR A 174 -28.75 -42.87 -14.77
N ILE A 175 -28.99 -42.57 -16.06
CA ILE A 175 -30.08 -41.67 -16.47
C ILE A 175 -31.43 -42.27 -16.11
N LYS A 176 -31.63 -43.57 -16.34
CA LYS A 176 -32.86 -44.28 -15.99
C LYS A 176 -33.13 -44.24 -14.49
N GLU A 177 -32.09 -44.39 -13.67
CA GLU A 177 -32.17 -44.26 -12.20
C GLU A 177 -32.58 -42.83 -11.80
N ILE A 178 -31.96 -41.80 -12.38
CA ILE A 178 -32.28 -40.41 -12.06
C ILE A 178 -33.74 -40.08 -12.41
N ILE A 179 -34.24 -40.56 -13.55
CA ILE A 179 -35.62 -40.34 -13.99
C ILE A 179 -36.62 -41.12 -13.13
N SER A 180 -36.26 -42.32 -12.67
CA SER A 180 -37.14 -43.16 -11.84
C SER A 180 -37.22 -42.71 -10.37
N ARG A 181 -36.36 -41.77 -9.95
CA ARG A 181 -36.41 -41.22 -8.59
C ARG A 181 -37.75 -40.51 -8.37
N PRO A 182 -38.51 -40.88 -7.33
CA PRO A 182 -39.75 -40.20 -6.99
C PRO A 182 -39.47 -38.72 -6.68
N ASN A 183 -40.22 -37.84 -7.35
CA ASN A 183 -40.13 -36.40 -7.13
C ASN A 183 -40.90 -36.02 -5.86
N TYR A 184 -40.20 -35.94 -4.72
CA TYR A 184 -40.77 -35.52 -3.44
C TYR A 184 -41.00 -34.01 -3.32
N LYS A 185 -41.12 -33.27 -4.44
CA LYS A 185 -41.58 -31.87 -4.41
C LYS A 185 -43.10 -31.79 -4.20
N THR A 186 -43.62 -32.44 -3.16
CA THR A 186 -44.85 -31.95 -2.54
C THR A 186 -44.44 -30.77 -1.67
N ASN A 187 -44.63 -29.56 -2.19
CA ASN A 187 -44.47 -28.34 -1.40
C ASN A 187 -45.25 -28.54 -0.09
N HIS A 188 -44.54 -28.48 1.04
CA HIS A 188 -45.17 -28.38 2.34
C HIS A 188 -45.81 -26.99 2.42
N LEU A 189 -47.03 -26.85 1.89
CA LEU A 189 -47.82 -25.65 2.03
C LEU A 189 -48.16 -25.53 3.52
N ILE A 190 -47.52 -24.58 4.19
CA ILE A 190 -47.91 -24.15 5.53
C ILE A 190 -49.24 -23.42 5.37
N ASP A 191 -50.34 -24.14 5.54
CA ASP A 191 -51.68 -23.57 5.64
C ASP A 191 -51.80 -23.00 7.06
N PHE A 192 -51.73 -21.67 7.21
CA PHE A 192 -51.95 -21.03 8.50
C PHE A 192 -53.39 -21.31 8.94
N GLU A 193 -53.59 -21.68 10.21
CA GLU A 193 -54.91 -21.95 10.76
C GLU A 193 -55.83 -20.74 10.59
N GLU A 194 -56.92 -20.92 9.84
CA GLU A 194 -57.98 -19.92 9.71
C GLU A 194 -58.87 -19.93 10.96
N LEU A 195 -58.65 -18.97 11.87
CA LEU A 195 -59.46 -18.62 13.05
C LEU A 195 -59.72 -19.74 14.07
N SER A 196 -59.24 -19.56 15.30
CA SER A 196 -59.52 -20.48 16.40
C SER A 196 -61.00 -20.47 16.84
N THR A 197 -61.45 -21.56 17.48
CA THR A 197 -62.80 -21.61 18.08
C THR A 197 -63.00 -20.50 19.11
N GLN A 198 -61.97 -20.18 19.88
CA GLN A 198 -61.99 -19.12 20.90
C GLN A 198 -62.22 -17.73 20.27
N GLU A 199 -61.52 -17.39 19.20
CA GLU A 199 -61.73 -16.14 18.46
C GLU A 199 -63.14 -16.09 17.88
N ARG A 200 -63.65 -17.22 17.38
CA ARG A 200 -65.01 -17.31 16.83
C ARG A 200 -66.08 -17.08 17.91
N ILE A 201 -65.88 -17.60 19.12
CA ILE A 201 -66.76 -17.38 20.27
C ILE A 201 -66.87 -15.88 20.59
N GLN A 202 -65.74 -15.15 20.62
CA GLN A 202 -65.74 -13.71 20.89
C GLN A 202 -66.53 -12.93 19.83
N ILE A 203 -66.41 -13.32 18.56
CA ILE A 203 -67.18 -12.71 17.47
C ILE A 203 -68.68 -12.98 17.64
N LEU A 204 -69.06 -14.22 17.96
CA LEU A 204 -70.46 -14.61 18.19
C LEU A 204 -71.11 -13.83 19.32
N LEU A 205 -70.43 -13.68 20.46
CA LEU A 205 -70.94 -12.90 21.60
C LEU A 205 -71.18 -11.43 21.22
N LYS A 206 -70.26 -10.80 20.48
CA LYS A 206 -70.43 -9.42 19.98
C LYS A 206 -71.63 -9.26 19.03
N PHE A 207 -71.95 -10.28 18.24
CA PHE A 207 -73.15 -10.26 17.39
C PHE A 207 -74.43 -10.39 18.22
N LEU A 208 -74.42 -11.27 19.22
CA LEU A 208 -75.55 -11.53 20.10
C LEU A 208 -75.85 -10.36 21.06
N GLU A 209 -74.83 -9.59 21.47
CA GLU A 209 -75.02 -8.34 22.22
C GLU A 209 -75.87 -7.31 21.45
N LYS A 210 -75.75 -7.29 20.12
CA LYS A 210 -76.47 -6.33 19.26
C LYS A 210 -77.84 -6.84 18.82
N GLN A 211 -78.01 -8.15 18.71
CA GLN A 211 -79.22 -8.79 18.21
C GLN A 211 -79.50 -10.06 19.02
N ASN A 212 -80.62 -10.08 19.74
CA ASN A 212 -81.00 -11.22 20.58
C ASN A 212 -81.20 -12.53 19.81
N ILE A 213 -81.50 -12.46 18.51
CA ILE A 213 -81.68 -13.62 17.64
C ILE A 213 -81.00 -13.33 16.30
N VAL A 214 -80.11 -14.22 15.86
CA VAL A 214 -79.39 -14.11 14.59
C VAL A 214 -79.47 -15.44 13.83
N THR A 215 -79.68 -15.38 12.52
CA THR A 215 -79.62 -16.57 11.64
C THR A 215 -78.16 -17.03 11.51
N PHE A 216 -77.89 -18.33 11.68
CA PHE A 216 -76.54 -18.90 11.62
C PHE A 216 -75.80 -18.53 10.32
N SER A 217 -76.49 -18.53 9.19
CA SER A 217 -75.94 -18.16 7.88
C SER A 217 -75.39 -16.74 7.82
N LYS A 218 -75.92 -15.79 8.62
CA LYS A 218 -75.45 -14.40 8.65
C LYS A 218 -74.10 -14.23 9.36
N ILE A 219 -73.70 -15.20 10.17
CA ILE A 219 -72.41 -15.18 10.90
C ILE A 219 -71.28 -15.74 10.04
N LEU A 220 -71.62 -16.50 9.00
CA LEU A 220 -70.65 -17.12 8.10
C LEU A 220 -70.09 -16.08 7.14
N LYS A 221 -68.75 -16.08 6.97
CA LYS A 221 -68.11 -15.27 5.93
C LYS A 221 -67.73 -16.15 4.75
N LYS A 222 -68.06 -15.68 3.54
CA LYS A 222 -67.84 -16.44 2.30
C LYS A 222 -66.36 -16.77 2.02
N ASN A 223 -65.45 -15.91 2.48
CA ASN A 223 -64.00 -16.10 2.32
C ASN A 223 -63.40 -17.20 3.22
N GLU A 224 -64.08 -17.60 4.29
CA GLU A 224 -63.61 -18.63 5.24
C GLU A 224 -64.00 -20.07 4.81
N GLY A 225 -64.76 -20.20 3.71
CA GLY A 225 -65.11 -21.48 3.11
C GLY A 225 -65.75 -22.49 4.07
N LYS A 226 -65.56 -23.79 3.80
CA LYS A 226 -66.13 -24.88 4.62
C LYS A 226 -65.56 -24.92 6.04
N LYS A 227 -64.28 -24.58 6.22
CA LYS A 227 -63.61 -24.58 7.53
C LYS A 227 -64.26 -23.56 8.47
N GLY A 228 -64.53 -22.34 7.99
CA GLY A 228 -65.24 -21.30 8.75
C GLY A 228 -66.63 -21.72 9.21
N VAL A 229 -67.35 -22.53 8.41
CA VAL A 229 -68.66 -23.08 8.80
C VAL A 229 -68.52 -24.04 9.97
N VAL A 230 -67.56 -24.97 9.90
CA VAL A 230 -67.33 -25.95 10.97
C VAL A 230 -66.92 -25.26 12.27
N VAL A 231 -65.98 -24.31 12.22
CA VAL A 231 -65.54 -23.56 13.40
C VAL A 231 -66.68 -22.73 13.99
N SER A 232 -67.51 -22.10 13.16
CA SER A 232 -68.68 -21.34 13.62
C SER A 232 -69.74 -22.22 14.27
N LEU A 233 -69.94 -23.44 13.75
CA LEU A 233 -70.87 -24.41 14.34
C LEU A 233 -70.34 -24.91 15.69
N LEU A 234 -69.06 -25.27 15.75
CA LEU A 234 -68.42 -25.72 17.00
C LEU A 234 -68.49 -24.65 18.08
N ALA A 235 -68.13 -23.40 17.75
CA ALA A 235 -68.23 -22.28 18.67
C ALA A 235 -69.68 -22.03 19.15
N SER A 236 -70.66 -22.22 18.27
CA SER A 236 -72.08 -22.09 18.63
C SER A 236 -72.54 -23.20 19.58
N LEU A 237 -72.10 -24.44 19.34
CA LEU A 237 -72.39 -25.59 20.21
C LEU A 237 -71.71 -25.45 21.57
N GLU A 238 -70.49 -24.91 21.60
CA GLU A 238 -69.74 -24.64 22.83
C GLU A 238 -70.46 -23.59 23.69
N LEU A 239 -70.88 -22.47 23.09
CA LEU A 239 -71.70 -21.46 23.77
C LEU A 239 -73.07 -21.99 24.22
N ALA A 240 -73.68 -22.91 23.45
CA ALA A 240 -74.94 -23.54 23.84
C ALA A 240 -74.75 -24.48 25.04
N LYS A 241 -73.65 -25.24 25.05
CA LYS A 241 -73.27 -26.13 26.15
C LYS A 241 -73.04 -25.35 27.45
N ASP A 242 -72.38 -24.19 27.35
CA ASP A 242 -72.11 -23.32 28.50
C ASP A 242 -73.33 -22.48 28.91
N GLY A 243 -74.44 -22.56 28.17
CA GLY A 243 -75.72 -21.95 28.50
C GLY A 243 -75.88 -20.49 28.05
N TYR A 244 -74.91 -19.91 27.34
CA TYR A 244 -74.96 -18.53 26.85
C TYR A 244 -75.94 -18.32 25.69
N LEU A 245 -76.24 -19.38 24.92
CA LEU A 245 -77.17 -19.30 23.80
C LEU A 245 -78.03 -20.56 23.66
N GLU A 246 -79.10 -20.42 22.89
CA GLU A 246 -80.01 -21.48 22.49
C GLU A 246 -80.01 -21.62 20.96
N LEU A 247 -79.91 -22.87 20.49
CA LEU A 247 -79.96 -23.22 19.07
C LEU A 247 -81.41 -23.58 18.71
N ILE A 248 -82.00 -22.82 17.80
CA ILE A 248 -83.39 -23.01 17.37
C ILE A 248 -83.40 -23.34 15.88
N GLN A 249 -83.96 -24.49 15.51
CA GLN A 249 -84.18 -24.86 14.11
C GLN A 249 -85.65 -24.64 13.74
N ASN A 250 -85.91 -23.96 12.64
CA ASN A 250 -87.27 -23.76 12.14
C ASN A 250 -87.74 -24.94 11.26
N LYS A 251 -89.01 -24.92 10.82
CA LYS A 251 -89.59 -25.94 9.94
C LYS A 251 -89.00 -25.97 8.51
N SER A 252 -88.19 -24.99 8.16
CA SER A 252 -87.48 -24.88 6.88
C SER A 252 -86.00 -25.28 7.00
N ASP A 253 -85.64 -25.97 8.08
CA ASP A 253 -84.30 -26.43 8.43
C ASP A 253 -83.24 -25.33 8.62
N GLU A 254 -83.65 -24.07 8.76
CA GLU A 254 -82.73 -22.97 9.06
C GLU A 254 -82.40 -22.91 10.56
N LEU A 255 -81.12 -22.70 10.86
CA LEU A 255 -80.60 -22.62 12.22
C LEU A 255 -80.51 -21.16 12.69
N TYR A 256 -81.04 -20.90 13.88
CA TYR A 256 -81.01 -19.60 14.56
C TYR A 256 -80.27 -19.73 15.89
N LEU A 257 -79.51 -18.69 16.22
CA LEU A 257 -78.82 -18.51 17.48
C LEU A 257 -79.56 -17.45 18.28
N LYS A 258 -80.11 -17.84 19.42
CA LYS A 258 -80.81 -16.95 20.34
C LYS A 258 -79.97 -16.78 21.60
N SER A 259 -79.65 -15.55 21.97
CA SER A 259 -79.02 -15.29 23.26
C SER A 259 -79.98 -15.67 24.38
N LYS A 260 -79.50 -16.50 25.31
CA LYS A 260 -80.12 -16.59 26.63
C LYS A 260 -79.54 -15.42 27.40
N GLY A 261 -80.30 -14.33 27.47
CA GLY A 261 -79.89 -13.17 28.28
C GLY A 261 -79.49 -13.65 29.68
N ILE A 262 -78.41 -13.06 30.19
CA ILE A 262 -78.07 -13.14 31.62
C ILE A 262 -79.24 -12.55 32.42
#